data_AF-A0ABD0RRM4-F1
#
_entry.id   AF-A0ABD0RRM4-F1
#
_cell.length_a   1.000
_cell.length_b   1.000
_cell.length_c   1.000
_cell.angle_alpha   90.00
_cell.angle_beta   90.00
_cell.angle_gamma   90.00
#
_symmetry.space_group_name_H-M   'P 1'
#
loop_
_entity.id
_entity.type
_entity.pdbx_description
1 polymer ?
#
loop_
_entity_poly.entity_id
_entity_poly.type
_entity_poly.pdbx_seq_one_letter_code
_entity_poly.pdbx_strand_id
1 'polypeptide(L)'
;MTREVTEDSAMVTWNKVQADVDGYMLSYSSIDGSGQEVRVGADSNSYKFTGLKPGVLYTVYVWAIKGTRSSKKSSTEAETGFWIVFP
;
A
#
# COMPACT_ATOMS: atom_id res chain seq x y z
N MET A 1 0.21 -19.81 21.03
CA MET A 1 -0.07 -19.76 19.58
C MET A 1 0.66 -18.55 19.04
N THR A 2 1.82 -18.75 18.41
CA THR A 2 2.68 -17.68 17.93
C THR A 2 2.09 -17.07 16.64
N ARG A 3 1.70 -15.79 16.68
CA ARG A 3 1.33 -15.00 15.48
C ARG A 3 2.60 -14.60 14.74
N GLU A 4 3.35 -15.57 14.24
CA GLU A 4 4.72 -15.40 13.75
C GLU A 4 4.85 -14.83 12.32
N VAL A 5 3.78 -14.34 11.68
CA VAL A 5 3.83 -14.07 10.22
C VAL A 5 3.39 -12.65 9.79
N THR A 6 2.95 -11.79 10.71
CA THR A 6 2.26 -10.55 10.30
C THR A 6 2.68 -9.27 11.00
N GLU A 7 3.48 -9.30 12.07
CA GLU A 7 3.78 -8.07 12.82
C GLU A 7 4.72 -7.09 12.09
N ASP A 8 5.48 -7.56 11.11
CA ASP A 8 6.40 -6.75 10.29
C ASP A 8 5.92 -6.54 8.85
N SER A 9 4.67 -6.91 8.53
CA SER A 9 4.15 -6.79 7.18
C SER A 9 2.73 -6.27 7.13
N ALA A 10 2.39 -5.59 6.03
CA ALA A 10 1.04 -5.08 5.79
C ALA A 10 0.60 -5.50 4.40
N MET A 11 -0.57 -6.13 4.33
CA MET A 11 -1.18 -6.46 3.05
C MET A 11 -2.07 -5.31 2.61
N VAL A 12 -1.77 -4.77 1.44
CA VAL A 12 -2.53 -3.68 0.84
C VAL A 12 -3.31 -4.24 -0.33
N THR A 13 -4.59 -3.92 -0.40
CA THR A 13 -5.49 -4.36 -1.47
C THR A 13 -6.33 -3.17 -1.91
N TRP A 14 -6.52 -2.99 -3.22
CA TRP A 14 -7.27 -1.86 -3.79
C TRP A 14 -8.15 -2.33 -4.93
N ASN A 15 -9.23 -1.57 -5.16
CA ASN A 15 -10.08 -1.80 -6.31
C ASN A 15 -9.42 -1.27 -7.58
N LYS A 16 -9.43 -2.09 -8.64
CA LYS A 16 -8.92 -1.66 -9.94
C LYS A 16 -9.83 -0.57 -10.49
N VAL A 17 -9.21 0.52 -10.92
CA VAL A 17 -9.93 1.58 -11.63
C VAL A 17 -10.45 1.04 -12.98
N GLN A 18 -11.63 1.48 -13.40
CA GLN A 18 -12.19 1.12 -14.71
C GLN A 18 -11.44 1.80 -15.87
N ALA A 19 -10.66 2.84 -15.56
CA ALA A 19 -9.84 3.51 -16.54
C ALA A 19 -8.64 2.63 -16.93
N ASP A 20 -8.27 2.68 -18.21
CA ASP A 20 -7.03 2.10 -18.70
C ASP A 20 -5.85 2.86 -18.06
N VAL A 21 -5.02 2.14 -17.30
CA VAL A 21 -3.86 2.66 -16.56
C VAL A 21 -2.65 1.78 -16.81
N ASP A 22 -1.46 2.35 -16.73
CA ASP A 22 -0.21 1.60 -16.89
C ASP A 22 0.14 0.79 -15.64
N GLY A 23 -0.42 1.18 -14.49
CA GLY A 23 -0.14 0.54 -13.22
C GLY A 23 -0.70 1.28 -12.02
N TYR A 24 -0.22 0.86 -10.85
CA TYR A 24 -0.47 1.54 -9.58
C TYR A 24 0.86 1.85 -8.91
N MET A 25 0.87 2.97 -8.20
CA MET A 25 1.94 3.32 -7.29
C MET A 25 1.42 3.19 -5.88
N LEU A 26 2.19 2.49 -5.06
CA LEU A 26 1.94 2.35 -3.64
C LEU A 26 3.06 3.02 -2.88
N SER A 27 2.72 3.68 -1.79
CA SER A 27 3.71 4.15 -0.85
C SER A 27 3.23 3.91 0.58
N TYR A 28 4.16 3.70 1.49
CA TYR A 28 3.87 3.84 2.91
C TYR A 28 4.79 4.91 3.49
N SER A 29 4.29 5.62 4.49
CA SER A 29 5.09 6.50 5.33
C SER A 29 4.69 6.32 6.78
N SER A 30 5.67 6.26 7.67
CA SER A 30 5.46 6.30 9.11
C SER A 30 5.69 7.71 9.66
N ILE A 31 5.22 7.95 10.87
CA ILE A 31 5.38 9.24 11.54
C ILE A 31 6.85 9.61 11.80
N ASP A 32 7.74 8.62 11.91
CA ASP A 32 9.20 8.79 12.01
C ASP A 32 9.87 9.14 10.68
N GLY A 33 9.09 9.35 9.60
CA GLY A 33 9.60 9.73 8.28
C GLY A 33 10.16 8.56 7.47
N SER A 34 10.00 7.32 7.95
CA SER A 34 10.37 6.14 7.19
C SER A 34 9.30 5.84 6.13
N GLY A 35 9.70 5.50 4.92
CA GLY A 35 8.74 5.21 3.86
C GLY A 35 9.38 4.62 2.63
N GLN A 36 8.57 3.93 1.84
CA GLN A 36 8.96 3.37 0.55
C GLN A 36 7.88 3.66 -0.47
N GLU A 37 8.28 3.76 -1.73
CA GLU A 37 7.38 3.82 -2.88
C GLU A 37 7.67 2.63 -3.80
N VAL A 38 6.61 1.99 -4.30
CA VAL A 38 6.67 0.80 -5.15
C VAL A 38 5.67 0.95 -6.30
N ARG A 39 6.14 0.65 -7.51
CA ARG A 39 5.30 0.57 -8.70
C ARG A 39 4.90 -0.87 -8.97
N VAL A 40 3.62 -1.11 -9.21
CA VAL A 40 3.07 -2.41 -9.59
C VAL A 40 2.34 -2.29 -10.94
N GLY A 41 2.16 -3.43 -11.62
CA GLY A 41 1.49 -3.48 -12.91
C GLY A 41 -0.01 -3.18 -12.82
N ALA A 42 -0.63 -2.87 -13.96
CA ALA A 42 -2.06 -2.56 -14.05
C ALA A 42 -2.98 -3.72 -13.66
N ASP A 43 -2.50 -4.95 -13.78
CA ASP A 43 -3.24 -6.15 -13.39
C ASP A 43 -3.20 -6.40 -11.87
N SER A 44 -2.30 -5.72 -11.15
CA SER A 44 -2.17 -5.86 -9.70
C SER A 44 -3.28 -5.12 -8.97
N ASN A 45 -3.86 -5.78 -7.97
CA ASN A 45 -4.85 -5.21 -7.05
C ASN A 45 -4.43 -5.37 -5.58
N SER A 46 -3.27 -5.97 -5.34
CA SER A 46 -2.76 -6.25 -4.01
C SER A 46 -1.23 -6.22 -4.00
N TYR A 47 -0.67 -5.85 -2.85
CA TYR A 47 0.77 -5.80 -2.62
C TYR A 47 1.07 -5.96 -1.13
N LYS A 48 2.13 -6.69 -0.80
CA LYS A 48 2.56 -6.91 0.59
C LYS A 48 3.80 -6.07 0.87
N PHE A 49 3.65 -5.08 1.75
CA PHE A 49 4.80 -4.42 2.37
C PHE A 49 5.41 -5.33 3.43
N THR A 50 6.74 -5.42 3.47
CA THR A 50 7.51 -6.28 4.38
C THR A 50 8.62 -5.47 5.03
N GLY A 51 9.14 -5.92 6.17
CA GLY A 51 10.17 -5.17 6.91
C GLY A 51 9.65 -3.91 7.61
N LEU A 52 8.34 -3.86 7.88
CA LEU A 52 7.72 -2.82 8.69
C LEU A 52 7.98 -3.08 10.17
N LYS A 53 7.91 -2.03 10.99
CA LYS A 53 8.10 -2.15 12.45
C LYS A 53 6.77 -2.46 13.14
N PRO A 54 6.70 -3.49 14.00
CA PRO A 54 5.53 -3.76 14.82
C PRO A 54 5.16 -2.60 15.73
N GLY A 55 3.86 -2.32 15.85
CA GLY A 55 3.33 -1.26 16.72
C GLY A 55 3.59 0.15 16.20
N VAL A 56 3.94 0.31 14.93
CA VAL A 56 4.08 1.60 14.26
C VAL A 56 2.88 1.83 13.35
N LEU A 57 2.29 3.03 13.44
CA LEU A 57 1.23 3.46 12.54
C LEU A 57 1.85 3.89 11.20
N TYR A 58 1.43 3.24 10.13
CA TYR A 58 1.84 3.55 8.77
C TYR A 58 0.67 4.16 8.00
N THR A 59 0.93 5.27 7.33
CA THR A 59 0.03 5.83 6.32
C THR A 59 0.38 5.23 4.98
N VAL A 60 -0.51 4.41 4.45
CA VAL A 60 -0.37 3.83 3.11
C VAL A 60 -1.11 4.68 2.10
N TYR A 61 -0.52 4.85 0.93
CA TYR A 61 -1.03 5.58 -0.20
C TYR A 61 -1.08 4.66 -1.42
N VAL A 62 -2.18 4.72 -2.17
CA VAL A 62 -2.35 4.02 -3.45
C VAL A 62 -2.91 4.99 -4.48
N TRP A 63 -2.32 5.02 -5.67
CA TRP A 63 -2.87 5.75 -6.81
C TRP A 63 -2.55 5.06 -8.12
N ALA A 64 -3.46 5.19 -9.07
CA ALA A 64 -3.24 4.69 -10.42
C ALA A 64 -2.37 5.67 -11.21
N ILE A 65 -1.59 5.14 -12.15
CA ILE A 65 -0.66 5.92 -12.98
C ILE A 65 -0.88 5.57 -14.46
N LYS A 66 -0.89 6.59 -15.31
CA LYS A 66 -1.03 6.48 -16.76
C LYS A 66 -0.12 7.49 -17.45
N GLY A 67 0.99 7.04 -18.00
CA GLY A 67 2.06 7.86 -18.54
C GLY A 67 2.56 8.85 -17.48
N THR A 68 2.37 10.14 -17.74
CA THR A 68 2.72 11.24 -16.83
C THR A 68 1.56 11.68 -15.92
N ARG A 69 0.39 11.06 -16.03
CA ARG A 69 -0.80 11.38 -15.22
C ARG A 69 -0.99 10.37 -14.09
N SER A 70 -1.56 10.82 -12.99
CA SER A 70 -1.95 9.96 -11.87
C SER A 70 -3.40 10.20 -11.46
N SER A 71 -4.05 9.19 -10.89
CA SER A 71 -5.36 9.35 -10.24
C SER A 71 -5.24 10.15 -8.95
N LYS A 72 -6.39 10.40 -8.30
CA LYS A 72 -6.42 10.84 -6.91
C LYS A 72 -5.72 9.80 -6.03
N LYS A 73 -4.88 10.26 -5.11
CA LYS A 73 -4.26 9.40 -4.09
C LYS A 73 -5.31 9.00 -3.07
N SER A 74 -5.44 7.70 -2.86
CA SER A 74 -6.19 7.12 -1.76
C SER A 74 -5.21 6.87 -0.63
N SER A 75 -5.53 7.27 0.61
CA SER A 75 -4.67 7.07 1.77
C SER A 75 -5.43 6.42 2.91
N THR A 76 -4.77 5.53 3.65
CA THR A 76 -5.34 4.86 4.82
C THR A 76 -4.24 4.63 5.83
N GLU A 77 -4.54 4.91 7.10
CA GLU A 77 -3.64 4.69 8.22
C GLU A 77 -3.96 3.34 8.85
N ALA A 78 -2.93 2.51 9.03
CA ALA A 78 -3.07 1.21 9.66
C ALA A 78 -1.77 0.78 10.33
N GLU A 79 -1.92 -0.04 11.37
CA GLU A 79 -0.80 -0.70 12.03
C GLU A 79 -0.36 -1.94 11.23
N THR A 80 0.88 -2.36 11.45
CA THR A 80 1.39 -3.59 10.84
C THR A 80 0.61 -4.82 11.33
N GLY A 81 0.52 -5.83 10.46
CA GLY A 81 -0.29 -7.02 10.71
C GLY A 81 -1.78 -6.86 10.48
N PHE A 82 -2.21 -5.68 10.01
CA PHE A 82 -3.56 -5.46 9.53
C PHE A 82 -3.67 -5.56 8.00
N TRP A 83 -4.88 -5.87 7.53
CA TRP A 83 -5.20 -5.89 6.10
C TRP A 83 -5.79 -4.54 5.70
N ILE A 84 -5.13 -3.83 4.80
CA ILE A 84 -5.49 -2.49 4.36
C ILE A 84 -6.24 -2.60 3.05
N VAL A 85 -7.49 -2.12 3.04
CA VAL A 85 -8.38 -2.22 1.88
C VAL A 85 -8.76 -0.81 1.42
N PHE A 86 -8.45 -0.51 0.16
CA PHE A 86 -8.79 0.75 -0.49
C PHE A 86 -10.05 0.60 -1.34
N PRO A 87 -11.00 1.55 -1.24
CA PRO A 87 -12.18 1.58 -2.10
C PRO A 87 -11.86 1.90 -3.55
#